data_AF-A0A961ML33-F1
#
_entry.id   AF-A0A961ML33-F1
#
_cell.length_a   1.000
_cell.length_b   1.000
_cell.length_c   1.000
_cell.angle_alpha   90.00
_cell.angle_beta   90.00
_cell.angle_gamma   90.00
#
_symmetry.space_group_name_H-M   'P 1'
#
loop_
_entity.id
_entity.type
_entity.pdbx_description
1 polymer ?
#
loop_
_entity_poly.entity_id
_entity_poly.type
_entity_poly.pdbx_seq_one_letter_code
_entity_poly.pdbx_strand_id
1 'polypeptide(L)'
;GKAAGREVVVLGRAMNTMLRTAHAAEVLDDFPKTIDPLDADGIPRDRLMLLATGSQGERRAATAQLAAGKYMGFELKKGDTFLFSSKT
;
A
#
# COMPACT_ATOMS: atom_id res chain seq x y z
N GLY A 1 -6.69 8.00 -0.56
CA GLY A 1 -7.35 7.46 -1.77
C GLY A 1 -8.55 8.28 -2.18
N LYS A 2 -9.66 8.17 -1.43
CA LYS A 2 -11.00 8.69 -1.77
C LYS A 2 -11.04 10.13 -2.31
N ALA A 3 -10.50 11.11 -1.59
CA ALA A 3 -10.48 12.52 -2.02
C ALA A 3 -9.69 12.75 -3.33
N ALA A 4 -8.71 11.89 -3.62
CA ALA A 4 -7.92 11.93 -4.84
C ALA A 4 -8.44 10.96 -5.93
N GLY A 5 -9.61 10.34 -5.73
CA GLY A 5 -10.17 9.35 -6.66
C GLY A 5 -9.34 8.07 -6.81
N ARG A 6 -8.56 7.70 -5.78
CA ARG A 6 -7.68 6.52 -5.83
C ARG A 6 -8.16 5.36 -4.97
N GLU A 7 -8.12 4.17 -5.57
CA GLU A 7 -8.28 2.88 -4.92
C GLU A 7 -7.02 2.51 -4.13
N VAL A 8 -7.21 1.90 -2.97
CA VAL A 8 -6.12 1.65 -2.01
C VAL A 8 -5.79 0.16 -1.99
N VAL A 9 -4.53 -0.17 -2.18
CA VAL A 9 -4.00 -1.54 -2.03
C VAL A 9 -2.97 -1.54 -0.91
N VAL A 10 -3.02 -2.54 -0.03
CA VAL A 10 -2.11 -2.66 1.11
C VAL A 10 -1.08 -3.75 0.83
N LEU A 11 0.19 -3.35 0.81
CA LEU A 11 1.32 -4.23 0.60
C LEU A 11 2.09 -4.43 1.92
N GLY A 12 1.88 -5.60 2.52
CA GLY A 12 2.64 -6.06 3.68
C GLY A 12 1.77 -6.60 4.82
N ARG A 13 2.22 -7.72 5.41
CA ARG A 13 1.48 -8.43 6.47
C ARG A 13 1.28 -7.61 7.73
N ALA A 14 2.27 -6.78 8.11
CA ALA A 14 2.21 -5.97 9.32
C ALA A 14 1.06 -4.94 9.24
N MET A 15 0.97 -4.20 8.13
CA MET A 15 -0.09 -3.21 7.95
C MET A 15 -1.48 -3.86 7.83
N ASN A 16 -1.61 -5.00 7.14
CA ASN A 16 -2.87 -5.74 7.12
C ASN A 16 -3.31 -6.18 8.53
N THR A 17 -2.36 -6.61 9.36
CA THR A 17 -2.64 -6.93 10.77
C THR A 17 -3.10 -5.70 11.54
N MET A 18 -2.43 -4.55 11.37
CA MET A 18 -2.82 -3.30 12.01
C MET A 18 -4.23 -2.85 11.62
N LEU A 19 -4.57 -2.88 10.32
CA LEU A 19 -5.91 -2.51 9.84
C LEU A 19 -6.98 -3.43 10.43
N ARG A 20 -6.75 -4.74 10.42
CA ARG A 20 -7.68 -5.70 11.02
C ARG A 20 -7.89 -5.43 12.51
N THR A 21 -6.82 -5.19 13.26
CA THR A 21 -6.90 -4.87 14.69
C THR A 21 -7.60 -3.54 14.92
N ALA A 22 -7.32 -2.53 14.10
CA ALA A 22 -7.92 -1.20 14.21
C ALA A 22 -9.44 -1.23 13.94
N HIS A 23 -9.88 -2.02 12.95
CA HIS A 23 -11.30 -2.26 12.69
C HIS A 23 -11.96 -3.04 13.84
N ALA A 24 -11.31 -4.08 14.36
CA ALA A 24 -11.85 -4.85 15.50
C ALA A 24 -11.93 -4.04 16.80
N ALA A 25 -11.03 -3.06 16.95
CA ALA A 25 -11.01 -2.14 18.10
C ALA A 25 -11.88 -0.90 17.89
N GLU A 26 -12.57 -0.75 16.75
CA GLU A 26 -13.41 0.40 16.42
C GLU A 26 -12.67 1.76 16.55
N VAL A 27 -11.38 1.78 16.23
CA VAL A 27 -10.56 3.01 16.25
C VAL A 27 -10.35 3.60 14.85
N LEU A 28 -10.97 3.00 13.83
CA LEU A 28 -10.73 3.31 12.42
C LEU A 28 -12.04 3.30 11.63
N ASP A 29 -12.77 4.42 11.71
CA ASP A 29 -14.16 4.50 11.22
C ASP A 29 -14.29 4.80 9.72
N ASP A 30 -13.46 5.69 9.14
CA ASP A 30 -13.57 6.14 7.73
C ASP A 30 -12.35 5.76 6.89
N PHE A 31 -11.76 4.60 7.17
CA PHE A 31 -10.71 4.07 6.30
C PHE A 31 -11.33 3.48 5.03
N PRO A 32 -10.80 3.83 3.83
CA PRO A 32 -11.37 3.34 2.58
C PRO A 32 -11.25 1.82 2.47
N LYS A 33 -12.17 1.20 1.74
CA LYS A 33 -12.04 -0.22 1.36
C LYS A 33 -10.72 -0.43 0.63
N THR A 34 -10.04 -1.50 1.01
CA THR A 34 -8.79 -1.93 0.37
C THR A 34 -9.09 -3.00 -0.67
N ILE A 35 -8.40 -2.91 -1.81
CA ILE A 35 -8.42 -3.94 -2.85
C ILE A 35 -7.31 -4.95 -2.56
N ASP A 36 -7.58 -6.24 -2.78
CA ASP A 36 -6.56 -7.26 -2.68
C ASP A 36 -5.48 -7.01 -3.76
N PRO A 37 -4.18 -7.14 -3.43
CA PRO A 37 -3.11 -7.03 -4.42
C PRO A 37 -3.33 -7.83 -5.71
N LEU A 38 -3.99 -9.00 -5.63
CA LEU A 38 -4.29 -9.86 -6.77
C LEU A 38 -5.45 -9.36 -7.64
N ASP A 39 -6.36 -8.57 -7.06
CA ASP A 39 -7.55 -8.03 -7.73
C ASP A 39 -7.31 -6.61 -8.28
N ALA A 40 -6.13 -6.05 -8.07
CA ALA A 40 -5.77 -4.71 -8.51
C ALA A 40 -5.44 -4.60 -10.01
N ASP A 41 -5.47 -5.73 -10.73
CA ASP A 41 -5.22 -5.73 -12.16
C ASP A 41 -6.31 -4.95 -12.92
N GLY A 42 -5.89 -4.15 -13.89
CA GLY A 42 -6.80 -3.26 -14.63
C GLY A 42 -7.10 -1.91 -13.97
N ILE A 43 -6.69 -1.65 -12.73
CA ILE A 43 -6.81 -0.30 -12.13
C ILE A 43 -5.80 0.65 -12.81
N PRO A 44 -6.24 1.78 -13.39
CA PRO A 44 -5.33 2.77 -13.97
C PRO A 44 -4.33 3.32 -12.93
N ARG A 45 -3.07 3.54 -13.33
CA ARG A 45 -1.99 3.96 -12.41
C ARG A 45 -2.31 5.26 -11.66
N ASP A 46 -2.99 6.20 -12.30
CA ASP A 46 -3.41 7.49 -11.72
C ASP A 46 -4.52 7.35 -10.67
N ARG A 47 -5.23 6.23 -10.69
CA ARG A 47 -6.28 5.83 -9.73
C ARG A 47 -5.81 4.82 -8.70
N LEU A 48 -4.53 4.46 -8.68
CA LEU A 48 -3.98 3.47 -7.75
C LEU A 48 -3.15 4.15 -6.64
N MET A 49 -3.35 3.70 -5.40
CA MET A 49 -2.55 4.10 -4.24
C MET A 49 -2.09 2.86 -3.49
N LEU A 50 -0.77 2.64 -3.43
CA LEU A 50 -0.16 1.54 -2.68
C LEU A 50 0.25 2.03 -1.28
N LEU A 51 -0.26 1.39 -0.24
CA LEU A 51 0.24 1.54 1.12
C LEU A 51 1.21 0.40 1.40
N ALA A 52 2.51 0.71 1.42
CA ALA A 52 3.57 -0.29 1.56
C ALA A 52 4.26 -0.21 2.92
N THR A 53 4.40 -1.36 3.58
CA THR A 53 5.27 -1.51 4.77
C THR A 53 6.75 -1.38 4.42
N GLY A 54 7.57 -0.98 5.39
CA GLY A 54 9.03 -0.98 5.25
C GLY A 54 9.66 0.41 5.18
N SER A 55 9.08 1.38 5.86
CA SER A 55 9.54 2.76 5.76
C SER A 55 10.92 2.99 6.38
N GLN A 56 11.45 2.03 7.16
CA GLN A 56 12.77 2.07 7.80
C GLN A 56 13.80 1.20 7.07
N GLY A 57 13.50 0.75 5.85
CA GLY A 57 14.46 -0.01 5.02
C GLY A 57 14.57 -1.50 5.39
N GLU A 58 13.56 -2.08 6.04
CA GLU A 58 13.55 -3.49 6.38
C GLU A 58 13.58 -4.38 5.12
N ARG A 59 14.62 -5.22 5.01
CA ARG A 59 14.90 -6.03 3.79
C ARG A 59 13.72 -6.86 3.27
N ARG A 60 12.85 -7.34 4.18
CA ARG A 60 11.70 -8.22 3.86
C ARG A 60 10.38 -7.46 3.69
N ALA A 61 10.40 -6.14 3.80
CA ALA A 61 9.19 -5.33 3.70
C ALA A 61 8.83 -5.00 2.24
N ALA A 62 7.59 -4.58 2.04
CA ALA A 62 7.05 -4.35 0.70
C ALA A 62 7.85 -3.29 -0.08
N THR A 63 8.27 -2.20 0.57
CA THR A 63 9.09 -1.15 -0.06
C THR A 63 10.41 -1.69 -0.61
N ALA A 64 11.10 -2.56 0.14
CA ALA A 64 12.36 -3.18 -0.29
C ALA A 64 12.15 -4.13 -1.48
N GLN A 65 11.05 -4.89 -1.48
CA GLN A 65 10.71 -5.79 -2.60
C GLN A 65 10.32 -5.00 -3.86
N LEU A 66 9.57 -3.90 -3.71
CA LEU A 66 9.25 -2.99 -4.82
C LEU A 66 10.51 -2.33 -5.40
N ALA A 67 11.43 -1.89 -4.53
CA ALA A 67 12.71 -1.33 -4.96
C ALA A 67 13.60 -2.35 -5.69
N ALA A 68 13.48 -3.65 -5.37
CA ALA A 68 14.18 -4.73 -6.04
C ALA A 68 13.59 -5.11 -7.42
N GLY A 69 12.45 -4.52 -7.81
CA GLY A 69 11.87 -4.65 -9.14
C GLY A 69 10.38 -4.93 -9.11
N LYS A 70 9.97 -6.10 -8.58
CA LYS A 70 8.58 -6.55 -8.62
C LYS A 70 8.13 -7.16 -7.30
N TYR A 71 6.92 -6.81 -6.87
CA TYR A 71 6.28 -7.41 -5.70
C TYR A 71 4.78 -7.55 -5.91
N MET A 72 4.25 -8.77 -5.77
CA MET A 72 2.81 -9.06 -5.89
C MET A 72 2.18 -8.51 -7.19
N GLY A 73 2.88 -8.60 -8.32
CA GLY A 73 2.40 -8.06 -9.60
C GLY A 73 2.73 -6.59 -9.84
N PHE A 74 3.07 -5.82 -8.80
CA PHE A 74 3.41 -4.40 -8.92
C PHE A 74 4.90 -4.19 -9.22
N GLU A 75 5.15 -3.25 -10.12
CA GLU A 75 6.47 -2.77 -10.52
C GLU A 75 6.43 -1.25 -10.60
N LEU A 76 7.43 -0.60 -9.99
CA LEU A 76 7.61 0.84 -10.06
C LEU A 76 8.09 1.23 -11.46
N LYS A 77 7.46 2.24 -12.05
CA LYS A 77 7.82 2.78 -13.37
C LYS A 77 8.13 4.26 -13.28
N LYS A 78 8.87 4.75 -14.28
CA LYS A 78 9.12 6.19 -14.44
C LYS A 78 7.79 6.95 -14.46
N GLY A 79 7.68 7.96 -13.61
CA GLY A 79 6.46 8.76 -13.43
C GLY A 79 5.63 8.41 -12.19
N ASP A 80 5.89 7.24 -11.57
CA ASP A 80 5.28 6.94 -10.27
C ASP A 80 5.85 7.85 -9.18
N THR A 81 5.02 8.14 -8.18
CA THR A 81 5.43 8.88 -6.99
C THR A 81 5.61 7.92 -5.82
N PHE A 82 6.76 7.97 -5.17
CA PHE A 82 7.05 7.22 -3.95
C PHE A 82 7.22 8.19 -2.79
N LEU A 83 6.47 8.00 -1.71
CA LEU A 83 6.48 8.86 -0.54
C LEU A 83 6.80 8.05 0.72
N PHE A 84 7.89 8.41 1.39
CA PHE A 84 8.16 7.94 2.75
C PHE A 84 7.40 8.81 3.74
N SER A 85 6.20 8.37 4.14
CA SER A 85 5.39 9.03 5.16
C SER A 85 5.83 8.61 6.58
N SER A 86 7.12 8.70 6.85
CA SER A 86 7.72 8.37 8.14
C SER A 86 8.82 9.35 8.48
N LYS A 87 9.10 9.50 9.76
CA LYS A 87 10.28 10.20 10.24
C LYS A 87 11.37 9.19 10.56
N THR A 88 12.62 9.51 10.22
CA THR A 88 13.83 8.85 10.72
C THR A 88 14.28 9.47 12.01
#